data_AF-A0A391PFI5-F1
#
_entry.id   AF-A0A391PFI5-F1
#
_cell.length_a   1.000
_cell.length_b   1.000
_cell.length_c   1.000
_cell.angle_alpha   90.00
_cell.angle_beta   90.00
_cell.angle_gamma   90.00
#
_symmetry.space_group_name_H-M   'P 1'
#
loop_
_entity.id
_entity.type
_entity.pdbx_description
1 polymer ?
#
loop_
_entity_poly.entity_id
_entity_poly.type
_entity_poly.pdbx_seq_one_letter_code
_entity_poly.pdbx_strand_id
1 'polypeptide(L)'
;MGALDAFNAIWGQTRATFGEGVPVDGSGYDKSPQFRDLQSQTQSAAPGSHWTGSASDAYADANDARARKFGRMAELDQKMGVEITRSADAVLAGRRQLDAVRQWVNDAAAGLPKTAAGDAQLFSVVSKGSSEISEIIRRTHNEMASIAGRVDILKAGWDELGGDPKDKGPGDKDGIDKLTGEKDDDARRRAEKDVHDALAGDQKAAKRVGDVLDTIKPGQPLSPEQGSYLSQMQAQQNGMSIKDLKAAEQRLGDQKGIIANSWQLMSNDKVQFPKTPLHPGDLDNPNDMTKGGFNNLPQSVQAAIKSPGAEYIDQMHDISGIVKDGNSSLQAGTSLDREMLNKADRIMDTPIWEHDPASVKGEGERDPWIDPAVSSIFESAGRDHTAVSDLVTSNKGNDFIHDITTHAWRDNGAAAGSLFSWTNEEANGPNADIAAKTAHAYANYVGVHGGELLNLPGHHSLGEMDPKLVQSMAHGLLPYQSDMVGENKHGFEPLDQLGSNLALRS
;
A
#
# COMPACT_ATOMS: atom_id res chain seq x y z
N MET A 1 -12.01 30.86 32.56
CA MET A 1 -11.11 30.54 31.43
C MET A 1 -11.98 30.03 30.30
N GLY A 2 -11.84 30.61 29.10
CA GLY A 2 -12.50 30.08 27.90
C GLY A 2 -11.78 28.85 27.35
N ALA A 3 -12.39 28.15 26.40
CA ALA A 3 -11.80 26.97 25.76
C ALA A 3 -10.45 27.28 25.10
N LEU A 4 -10.31 28.47 24.49
CA LEU A 4 -9.07 28.94 23.88
C LEU A 4 -7.96 29.20 24.90
N ASP A 5 -8.30 29.74 26.09
CA ASP A 5 -7.33 29.96 27.16
C ASP A 5 -6.80 28.62 27.70
N ALA A 6 -7.70 27.65 27.88
CA ALA A 6 -7.35 26.30 28.33
C ALA A 6 -6.44 25.60 27.31
N PHE A 7 -6.75 25.72 26.01
CA PHE A 7 -5.90 25.20 24.94
C PHE A 7 -4.50 25.83 24.96
N ASN A 8 -4.40 27.17 25.02
CA ASN A 8 -3.11 27.85 25.04
C ASN A 8 -2.28 27.49 26.29
N ALA A 9 -2.93 27.24 27.42
CA ALA A 9 -2.27 26.75 28.63
C ALA A 9 -1.71 25.32 28.46
N ILE A 10 -2.50 24.40 27.90
CA ILE A 10 -2.06 23.03 27.58
C ILE A 10 -0.89 23.06 26.60
N TRP A 11 -1.03 23.81 25.51
CA TRP A 11 0.05 24.01 24.55
C TRP A 11 1.30 24.54 25.22
N GLY A 12 1.19 25.55 26.10
CA GLY A 12 2.34 26.15 26.78
C GLY A 12 3.06 25.15 27.67
N GLN A 13 2.30 24.35 28.41
CA GLN A 13 2.84 23.30 29.26
C GLN A 13 3.52 22.21 28.44
N THR A 14 2.91 21.76 27.34
CA THR A 14 3.53 20.80 26.41
C THR A 14 4.79 21.38 25.77
N ARG A 15 4.74 22.61 25.26
CA ARG A 15 5.88 23.25 24.60
C ARG A 15 7.08 23.41 25.53
N ALA A 16 6.83 23.58 26.83
CA ALA A 16 7.85 23.60 27.87
C ALA A 16 8.51 22.23 28.12
N THR A 17 7.81 21.10 27.92
CA THR A 17 8.42 19.76 28.08
C THR A 17 9.47 19.46 27.00
N PHE A 18 9.39 20.14 25.86
CA PHE A 18 10.41 20.10 24.81
C PHE A 18 11.62 20.99 25.16
N GLY A 19 11.61 21.70 26.29
CA GLY A 19 12.68 22.59 26.74
C GLY A 19 12.74 23.93 25.99
N GLU A 20 13.72 24.75 26.36
CA GLU A 20 14.00 26.05 25.79
C GLU A 20 15.41 26.10 25.15
N GLY A 21 15.71 27.16 24.39
CA GLY A 21 17.02 27.35 23.73
C GLY A 21 17.25 26.48 22.50
N VAL A 22 18.42 26.60 21.85
CA VAL A 22 18.80 25.73 20.72
C VAL A 22 19.35 24.42 21.29
N PRO A 23 18.77 23.25 20.98
CA PRO A 23 19.32 21.98 21.43
C PRO A 23 20.76 21.80 20.91
N VAL A 24 21.61 21.20 21.74
CA VAL A 24 23.00 20.92 21.36
C VAL A 24 23.01 19.77 20.37
N ASP A 25 23.61 19.98 19.20
CA ASP A 25 23.81 18.92 18.21
C ASP A 25 25.01 18.03 18.54
N GLY A 26 25.17 16.97 17.77
CA GLY A 26 26.24 15.99 17.97
C GLY A 26 27.62 16.43 17.49
N SER A 27 27.77 17.58 16.83
CA SER A 27 29.05 17.99 16.24
C SER A 27 30.15 18.16 17.30
N GLY A 28 29.77 18.58 18.52
CA GLY A 28 30.68 18.69 19.65
C GLY A 28 31.17 17.34 20.20
N TYR A 29 30.42 16.27 19.92
CA TYR A 29 30.61 14.91 20.44
C TYR A 29 31.27 13.97 19.43
N ASP A 30 31.48 14.40 18.19
CA ASP A 30 32.23 13.65 17.19
C ASP A 30 33.73 14.00 17.27
N LYS A 31 34.48 13.12 17.95
CA LYS A 31 35.95 13.04 17.98
C LYS A 31 36.47 11.90 17.09
N SER A 32 35.63 11.32 16.24
CA SER A 32 36.05 10.29 15.30
C SER A 32 37.26 10.67 14.43
N PRO A 33 37.47 11.94 14.01
CA PRO A 33 38.69 12.30 13.29
C PRO A 33 39.96 12.05 14.12
N GLN A 34 39.93 12.33 15.42
CA GLN A 34 41.08 12.11 16.31
C GLN A 34 41.37 10.61 16.47
N PHE A 35 40.33 9.78 16.55
CA PHE A 35 40.50 8.33 16.60
C PHE A 35 40.99 7.75 15.27
N ARG A 36 40.55 8.30 14.13
CA ARG A 36 41.09 7.93 12.80
C ARG A 36 42.55 8.35 12.64
N ASP A 37 42.94 9.51 13.17
CA ASP A 37 44.33 9.94 13.20
C ASP A 37 45.19 8.97 14.04
N LEU A 38 44.70 8.58 15.22
CA LEU A 38 45.37 7.58 16.07
C LEU A 38 45.45 6.21 15.39
N GLN A 39 44.41 5.79 14.66
CA GLN A 39 44.42 4.58 13.84
C GLN A 39 45.53 4.65 12.78
N SER A 40 45.57 5.74 12.01
CA SER A 40 46.59 5.95 10.96
C SER A 40 48.00 6.02 11.54
N GLN A 41 48.19 6.72 12.65
CA GLN A 41 49.49 6.81 13.34
C GLN A 41 49.94 5.44 13.82
N THR A 42 49.03 4.65 14.38
CA THR A 42 49.31 3.27 14.80
C THR A 42 49.70 2.42 13.58
N GLN A 43 48.92 2.44 12.50
CA GLN A 43 49.25 1.70 11.27
C GLN A 43 50.61 2.10 10.69
N SER A 44 50.95 3.40 10.74
CA SER A 44 52.24 3.89 10.25
C SER A 44 53.45 3.44 11.07
N ALA A 45 53.23 3.01 12.32
CA ALA A 45 54.27 2.46 13.19
C ALA A 45 54.56 0.97 12.93
N ALA A 46 53.88 0.35 11.95
CA ALA A 46 54.11 -1.05 11.59
C ALA A 46 55.59 -1.32 11.25
N PRO A 47 56.09 -2.56 11.46
CA PRO A 47 57.48 -2.90 11.17
C PRO A 47 57.84 -2.64 9.70
N GLY A 48 58.92 -1.90 9.49
CA GLY A 48 59.47 -1.67 8.15
C GLY A 48 60.24 -2.89 7.62
N SER A 49 60.61 -2.86 6.34
CA SER A 49 61.28 -3.99 5.64
C SER A 49 62.65 -4.42 6.20
N HIS A 50 63.19 -3.69 7.17
CA HIS A 50 64.48 -3.96 7.82
C HIS A 50 64.33 -4.68 9.18
N TRP A 51 63.12 -4.77 9.72
CA TRP A 51 62.82 -5.52 10.95
C TRP A 51 61.97 -6.72 10.59
N THR A 52 62.51 -7.92 10.80
CA THR A 52 61.90 -9.19 10.36
C THR A 52 62.07 -10.28 11.42
N GLY A 53 61.18 -11.27 11.43
CA GLY A 53 61.20 -12.40 12.36
C GLY A 53 60.07 -12.32 13.39
N SER A 54 59.94 -13.36 14.22
CA SER A 54 58.75 -13.56 15.06
C SER A 54 58.39 -12.41 16.01
N ALA A 55 59.38 -11.66 16.50
CA ALA A 55 59.13 -10.47 17.32
C ALA A 55 58.53 -9.29 16.52
N SER A 56 58.93 -9.15 15.26
CA SER A 56 58.37 -8.17 14.33
C SER A 56 56.92 -8.54 13.98
N ASP A 57 56.65 -9.81 13.70
CA ASP A 57 55.30 -10.30 13.39
C ASP A 57 54.35 -10.10 14.57
N ALA A 58 54.77 -10.44 15.80
CA ALA A 58 53.98 -10.21 17.00
C ALA A 58 53.71 -8.72 17.27
N TYR A 59 54.66 -7.84 16.94
CA TYR A 59 54.44 -6.40 17.01
C TYR A 59 53.45 -5.94 15.95
N ALA A 60 53.57 -6.41 14.70
CA ALA A 60 52.63 -6.08 13.62
C ALA A 60 51.19 -6.47 14.00
N ASP A 61 50.99 -7.68 14.53
CA ASP A 61 49.68 -8.15 15.00
C ASP A 61 49.11 -7.27 16.12
N ALA A 62 49.93 -6.90 17.10
CA ALA A 62 49.54 -6.03 18.20
C ALA A 62 49.21 -4.60 17.72
N ASN A 63 50.01 -4.09 16.77
CA ASN A 63 49.83 -2.80 16.13
C ASN A 63 48.51 -2.75 15.35
N ASP A 64 48.23 -3.77 14.55
CA ASP A 64 46.99 -3.91 13.79
C ASP A 64 45.78 -4.06 14.71
N ALA A 65 45.88 -4.85 15.79
CA ALA A 65 44.82 -4.96 16.77
C ALA A 65 44.52 -3.61 17.45
N ARG A 66 45.55 -2.82 17.73
CA ARG A 66 45.40 -1.48 18.31
C ARG A 66 44.80 -0.49 17.31
N ALA A 67 45.23 -0.53 16.05
CA ALA A 67 44.66 0.28 14.98
C ALA A 67 43.16 -0.04 14.76
N ARG A 68 42.78 -1.32 14.76
CA ARG A 68 41.38 -1.74 14.68
C ARG A 68 40.54 -1.22 15.85
N LYS A 69 41.09 -1.22 17.07
CA LYS A 69 40.40 -0.62 18.24
C LYS A 69 40.16 0.88 18.06
N PHE A 70 41.14 1.62 17.52
CA PHE A 70 40.97 3.05 17.22
C PHE A 70 39.93 3.30 16.12
N GLY A 71 39.93 2.51 15.05
CA GLY A 71 38.88 2.58 14.02
C GLY A 71 37.49 2.31 14.61
N ARG A 72 37.37 1.31 15.49
CA ARG A 72 36.11 0.99 16.15
C ARG A 72 35.63 2.08 17.11
N MET A 73 36.54 2.71 17.86
CA MET A 73 36.21 3.89 18.67
C MET A 73 35.73 5.05 17.80
N ALA A 74 36.38 5.30 16.65
CA ALA A 74 35.96 6.33 15.71
C ALA A 74 34.52 6.11 15.21
N GLU A 75 34.17 4.88 14.84
CA GLU A 75 32.82 4.54 14.38
C GLU A 75 31.76 4.77 15.45
N LEU A 76 32.01 4.30 16.67
CA LEU A 76 31.06 4.42 17.78
C LEU A 76 30.85 5.89 18.17
N ASP A 77 31.92 6.68 18.15
CA ASP A 77 31.91 8.10 18.51
C ASP A 77 31.18 8.94 17.46
N GLN A 78 31.43 8.68 16.17
CA GLN A 78 30.70 9.31 15.07
C GLN A 78 29.19 9.02 15.16
N LYS A 79 28.82 7.76 15.42
CA LYS A 79 27.41 7.34 15.55
C LYS A 79 26.74 7.96 16.77
N MET A 80 27.46 8.09 17.88
CA MET A 80 26.95 8.81 19.05
C MET A 80 26.65 10.28 18.72
N GLY A 81 27.54 10.95 17.99
CA GLY A 81 27.28 12.30 17.46
C GLY A 81 25.99 12.34 16.63
N VAL A 82 25.82 11.42 15.68
CA VAL A 82 24.59 11.37 14.85
C VAL A 82 23.31 11.23 15.70
N GLU A 83 23.29 10.35 16.71
CA GLU A 83 22.10 10.17 17.55
C GLU A 83 21.81 11.37 18.47
N ILE A 84 22.84 12.10 18.89
CA ILE A 84 22.68 13.37 19.62
C ILE A 84 22.05 14.43 18.70
N THR A 85 22.52 14.54 17.46
CA THR A 85 21.91 15.44 16.46
C THR A 85 20.45 15.07 16.18
N ARG A 86 20.14 13.77 16.03
CA ARG A 86 18.76 13.29 15.84
C ARG A 86 17.85 13.66 17.01
N SER A 87 18.37 13.59 18.24
CA SER A 87 17.63 14.03 19.44
C SER A 87 17.33 15.53 19.39
N ALA A 88 18.32 16.35 19.01
CA ALA A 88 18.16 17.79 18.85
C ALA A 88 17.10 18.13 17.78
N ASP A 89 17.15 17.43 16.64
CA ASP A 89 16.21 17.63 15.53
C ASP A 89 14.77 17.23 15.90
N ALA A 90 14.57 16.10 16.59
CA ALA A 90 13.25 15.67 17.05
C ALA A 90 12.61 16.71 17.98
N VAL A 91 13.41 17.28 18.88
CA VAL A 91 12.97 18.38 19.76
C VAL A 91 12.60 19.62 18.95
N LEU A 92 13.44 20.05 18.01
CA LEU A 92 13.17 21.22 17.17
C LEU A 92 11.92 21.04 16.29
N ALA A 93 11.75 19.85 15.70
CA ALA A 93 10.60 19.51 14.86
C ALA A 93 9.31 19.55 15.66
N GLY A 94 9.26 18.89 16.82
CA GLY A 94 8.06 18.90 17.67
C GLY A 94 7.71 20.31 18.15
N ARG A 95 8.71 21.14 18.48
CA ARG A 95 8.48 22.55 18.82
C ARG A 95 7.84 23.34 17.67
N ARG A 96 8.37 23.24 16.45
CA ARG A 96 7.80 23.91 15.27
C ARG A 96 6.37 23.47 15.00
N GLN A 97 6.08 22.18 15.16
CA GLN A 97 4.75 21.62 14.96
C GLN A 97 3.76 22.11 16.02
N LEU A 98 4.17 22.12 17.30
CA LEU A 98 3.36 22.70 18.37
C LEU A 98 3.07 24.18 18.10
N ASP A 99 4.08 24.96 17.69
CA ASP A 99 3.93 26.38 17.38
C ASP A 99 2.93 26.59 16.23
N ALA A 100 2.99 25.74 15.19
CA ALA A 100 2.05 25.76 14.06
C ALA A 100 0.61 25.42 14.45
N VAL A 101 0.40 24.39 15.30
CA VAL A 101 -0.93 24.02 15.80
C VAL A 101 -1.52 25.15 16.64
N ARG A 102 -0.71 25.81 17.48
CA ARG A 102 -1.17 26.98 18.24
C ARG A 102 -1.58 28.13 17.32
N GLN A 103 -0.78 28.42 16.30
CA GLN A 103 -1.12 29.46 15.34
C GLN A 103 -2.45 29.16 14.65
N TRP A 104 -2.62 27.95 14.13
CA TRP A 104 -3.85 27.52 13.48
C TRP A 104 -5.08 27.66 14.39
N VAL A 105 -5.02 27.22 15.65
CA VAL A 105 -6.14 27.35 16.59
C VAL A 105 -6.47 28.82 16.87
N ASN A 106 -5.47 29.68 17.06
CA ASN A 106 -5.71 31.09 17.35
C ASN A 106 -6.26 31.84 16.12
N ASP A 107 -5.76 31.54 14.92
CA ASP A 107 -6.24 32.13 13.66
C ASP A 107 -7.68 31.70 13.38
N ALA A 108 -7.99 30.42 13.56
CA ALA A 108 -9.35 29.90 13.44
C ALA A 108 -10.29 30.54 14.46
N ALA A 109 -9.87 30.68 15.73
CA ALA A 109 -10.67 31.31 16.77
C ALA A 109 -10.94 32.80 16.49
N ALA A 110 -9.98 33.53 15.93
CA ALA A 110 -10.13 34.94 15.58
C ALA A 110 -11.16 35.19 14.47
N GLY A 111 -11.35 34.22 13.57
CA GLY A 111 -12.31 34.29 12.46
C GLY A 111 -13.75 33.96 12.82
N LEU A 112 -14.04 33.48 14.04
CA LEU A 112 -15.37 33.01 14.42
C LEU A 112 -16.31 34.14 14.87
N PRO A 113 -17.59 34.09 14.49
CA PRO A 113 -18.58 35.07 14.92
C PRO A 113 -18.89 34.91 16.42
N LYS A 114 -19.10 36.02 17.14
CA LYS A 114 -19.46 36.01 18.59
C LYS A 114 -20.92 35.63 18.82
N THR A 115 -21.26 34.38 18.50
CA THR A 115 -22.60 33.79 18.65
C THR A 115 -22.49 32.40 19.28
N ALA A 116 -23.61 31.84 19.76
CA ALA A 116 -23.63 30.48 20.29
C ALA A 116 -23.15 29.42 19.28
N ALA A 117 -23.38 29.64 17.98
CA ALA A 117 -22.88 28.79 16.91
C ALA A 117 -21.35 28.93 16.74
N GLY A 118 -20.81 30.15 16.84
CA GLY A 118 -19.36 30.38 16.84
C GLY A 118 -18.67 29.78 18.07
N ASP A 119 -19.31 29.82 19.25
CA ASP A 119 -18.79 29.19 20.46
C ASP A 119 -18.73 27.65 20.34
N ALA A 120 -19.74 27.04 19.69
CA ALA A 120 -19.72 25.60 19.40
C ALA A 120 -18.62 25.22 18.40
N GLN A 121 -18.39 26.04 17.37
CA GLN A 121 -17.30 25.86 16.41
C GLN A 121 -15.92 26.04 17.07
N LEU A 122 -15.78 26.99 17.99
CA LEU A 122 -14.55 27.20 18.76
C LEU A 122 -14.17 25.95 19.57
N PHE A 123 -15.17 25.29 20.17
CA PHE A 123 -14.93 24.04 20.91
C PHE A 123 -14.42 22.92 19.98
N SER A 124 -14.96 22.81 18.76
CA SER A 124 -14.50 21.83 17.76
C SER A 124 -13.05 22.10 17.33
N VAL A 125 -12.70 23.36 17.04
CA VAL A 125 -11.33 23.77 16.69
C VAL A 125 -10.35 23.45 17.82
N VAL A 126 -10.70 23.81 19.06
CA VAL A 126 -9.89 23.54 20.25
C VAL A 126 -9.72 22.03 20.48
N SER A 127 -10.78 21.24 20.32
CA SER A 127 -10.71 19.78 20.45
C SER A 127 -9.74 19.19 19.43
N LYS A 128 -9.85 19.60 18.16
CA LYS A 128 -8.94 19.16 17.09
C LYS A 128 -7.49 19.55 17.39
N GLY A 129 -7.24 20.80 17.76
CA GLY A 129 -5.89 21.25 18.11
C GLY A 129 -5.29 20.50 19.31
N SER A 130 -6.13 20.14 20.29
CA SER A 130 -5.68 19.34 21.44
C SER A 130 -5.31 17.91 21.05
N SER A 131 -6.08 17.29 20.15
CA SER A 131 -5.75 15.97 19.58
C SER A 131 -4.43 15.99 18.81
N GLU A 132 -4.20 17.01 17.99
CA GLU A 132 -2.93 17.20 17.26
C GLU A 132 -1.73 17.35 18.21
N ILE A 133 -1.88 18.10 19.32
CA ILE A 133 -0.85 18.20 20.36
C ILE A 133 -0.54 16.82 20.96
N SER A 134 -1.57 16.02 21.29
CA SER A 134 -1.37 14.67 21.81
C SER A 134 -0.65 13.75 20.81
N GLU A 135 -0.94 13.88 19.52
CA GLU A 135 -0.28 13.11 18.47
C GLU A 135 1.21 13.49 18.31
N ILE A 136 1.52 14.80 18.33
CA ILE A 136 2.90 15.29 18.28
C ILE A 136 3.72 14.76 19.46
N ILE A 137 3.15 14.78 20.68
CA ILE A 137 3.80 14.23 21.87
C ILE A 137 4.10 12.74 21.68
N ARG A 138 3.10 11.97 21.24
CA ARG A 138 3.22 10.52 21.05
C ARG A 138 4.29 10.19 20.01
N ARG A 139 4.30 10.88 18.87
CA ARG A 139 5.30 10.69 17.81
C ARG A 139 6.71 11.02 18.31
N THR A 140 6.89 12.19 18.90
CA THR A 140 8.20 12.61 19.43
C THR A 140 8.70 11.64 20.51
N HIS A 141 7.80 11.18 21.39
CA HIS A 141 8.16 10.19 22.41
C HIS A 141 8.67 8.88 21.81
N ASN A 142 7.99 8.37 20.78
CA ASN A 142 8.40 7.16 20.10
C ASN A 142 9.75 7.34 19.37
N GLU A 143 9.97 8.49 18.73
CA GLU A 143 11.24 8.84 18.11
C GLU A 143 12.37 8.87 19.15
N MET A 144 12.17 9.53 20.29
CA MET A 144 13.15 9.60 21.39
C MET A 144 13.42 8.23 22.03
N ALA A 145 12.40 7.37 22.18
CA ALA A 145 12.56 6.01 22.67
C ALA A 145 13.39 5.15 21.69
N SER A 146 13.18 5.35 20.38
CA SER A 146 13.97 4.71 19.34
C SER A 146 15.43 5.17 19.37
N ILE A 147 15.68 6.47 19.55
CA ILE A 147 17.03 7.02 19.74
C ILE A 147 17.68 6.43 20.98
N ALA A 148 16.98 6.36 22.12
CA ALA A 148 17.49 5.77 23.35
C ALA A 148 17.92 4.32 23.16
N GLY A 149 17.11 3.51 22.46
CA GLY A 149 17.48 2.14 22.12
C GLY A 149 18.76 2.04 21.29
N ARG A 150 18.98 2.95 20.31
CA ARG A 150 20.23 3.00 19.54
C ARG A 150 21.43 3.43 20.38
N VAL A 151 21.24 4.39 21.30
CA VAL A 151 22.27 4.81 22.26
C VAL A 151 22.67 3.66 23.19
N ASP A 152 21.72 2.85 23.65
CA ASP A 152 22.01 1.67 24.48
C ASP A 152 22.86 0.62 23.74
N ILE A 153 22.60 0.40 22.45
CA ILE A 153 23.43 -0.52 21.63
C ILE A 153 24.83 0.09 21.43
N LEU A 154 24.94 1.40 21.19
CA LEU A 154 26.24 2.08 21.11
C LEU A 154 27.03 1.97 22.41
N LYS A 155 26.35 2.08 23.56
CA LYS A 155 26.93 1.87 24.89
C LYS A 155 27.48 0.45 25.03
N ALA A 156 26.72 -0.57 24.62
CA ALA A 156 27.22 -1.96 24.62
C ALA A 156 28.47 -2.13 23.74
N GLY A 157 28.55 -1.43 22.61
CA GLY A 157 29.74 -1.39 21.75
C GLY A 157 30.97 -0.76 22.43
N TRP A 158 30.77 0.25 23.27
CA TRP A 158 31.83 0.83 24.10
C TRP A 158 32.27 -0.10 25.24
N ASP A 159 31.31 -0.76 25.89
CA ASP A 159 31.59 -1.75 26.94
C ASP A 159 32.38 -2.95 26.39
N GLU A 160 32.17 -3.32 25.11
CA GLU A 160 32.94 -4.36 24.45
C GLU A 160 34.43 -4.01 24.33
N LEU A 161 34.74 -2.75 23.98
CA LEU A 161 36.10 -2.25 23.83
C LEU A 161 36.86 -2.16 25.17
N GLY A 162 36.14 -2.00 26.29
CA GLY A 162 36.69 -1.87 27.63
C GLY A 162 37.00 -3.18 28.37
N GLY A 163 36.52 -4.33 27.89
CA GLY A 163 36.68 -5.63 28.56
C GLY A 163 38.00 -6.38 28.26
N ASP A 164 38.45 -7.24 29.19
CA ASP A 164 39.62 -8.12 29.02
C ASP A 164 39.30 -9.25 28.00
N PRO A 165 40.15 -9.53 26.99
CA PRO A 165 39.83 -10.49 25.91
C PRO A 165 39.65 -11.94 26.35
N LYS A 166 39.98 -12.28 27.60
CA LYS A 166 40.01 -13.67 28.10
C LYS A 166 38.67 -14.19 28.65
N ASP A 167 37.69 -13.32 28.86
CA ASP A 167 36.41 -13.68 29.52
C ASP A 167 35.19 -13.73 28.59
N LYS A 168 35.36 -13.78 27.26
CA LYS A 168 34.22 -13.77 26.33
C LYS A 168 34.16 -15.03 25.47
N GLY A 169 33.13 -15.86 25.72
CA GLY A 169 32.61 -16.81 24.73
C GLY A 169 32.04 -16.07 23.50
N PRO A 170 31.58 -16.79 22.45
CA PRO A 170 31.14 -16.16 21.21
C PRO A 170 29.88 -15.33 21.44
N GLY A 171 30.07 -14.06 21.80
CA GLY A 171 29.04 -13.06 21.97
C GLY A 171 28.63 -12.46 20.63
N ASP A 172 27.34 -12.21 20.51
CA ASP A 172 26.61 -11.75 19.33
C ASP A 172 27.32 -10.61 18.57
N LYS A 173 27.97 -10.95 17.45
CA LYS A 173 28.42 -9.98 16.45
C LYS A 173 27.24 -9.35 15.69
N ASP A 174 26.06 -9.97 15.77
CA ASP A 174 24.85 -9.57 15.05
C ASP A 174 24.24 -8.25 15.56
N GLY A 175 24.42 -7.89 16.84
CA GLY A 175 23.87 -6.64 17.39
C GLY A 175 24.61 -5.37 16.94
N ILE A 176 25.89 -5.51 16.64
CA ILE A 176 26.77 -4.42 16.21
C ILE A 176 26.73 -4.22 14.70
N ASP A 177 26.62 -5.30 13.92
CA ASP A 177 26.40 -5.21 12.47
C ASP A 177 25.02 -4.63 12.15
N LYS A 178 24.01 -4.83 13.00
CA LYS A 178 22.70 -4.12 12.92
C LYS A 178 22.79 -2.60 13.14
N LEU A 179 23.90 -2.07 13.65
CA LEU A 179 24.18 -0.63 13.70
C LEU A 179 24.96 -0.13 12.45
N THR A 180 25.23 -0.97 11.45
CA THR A 180 25.71 -0.50 10.14
C THR A 180 24.55 0.05 9.31
N GLY A 181 23.90 1.10 9.84
CA GLY A 181 22.89 1.88 9.14
C GLY A 181 23.37 2.49 7.82
N GLU A 182 24.67 2.49 7.48
CA GLU A 182 25.13 2.91 6.16
C GLU A 182 24.60 1.99 5.05
N LYS A 183 24.66 0.67 5.17
CA LYS A 183 24.17 -0.21 4.09
C LYS A 183 22.65 -0.22 3.95
N ASP A 184 21.94 -0.13 5.07
CA ASP A 184 20.47 -0.12 5.12
C ASP A 184 19.89 1.27 4.83
N ASP A 185 20.52 2.37 5.26
CA ASP A 185 20.18 3.73 4.78
C ASP A 185 20.53 3.86 3.30
N ASP A 186 21.67 3.33 2.83
CA ASP A 186 22.01 3.35 1.41
C ASP A 186 21.00 2.54 0.60
N ALA A 187 20.52 1.39 1.11
CA ALA A 187 19.47 0.62 0.46
C ALA A 187 18.14 1.38 0.40
N ARG A 188 17.75 2.03 1.50
CA ARG A 188 16.53 2.85 1.56
C ARG A 188 16.61 4.09 0.69
N ARG A 189 17.76 4.77 0.67
CA ARG A 189 18.04 5.91 -0.24
C ARG A 189 18.09 5.46 -1.70
N ARG A 190 18.61 4.26 -1.98
CA ARG A 190 18.53 3.67 -3.32
C ARG A 190 17.08 3.41 -3.72
N ALA A 191 16.26 2.81 -2.85
CA ALA A 191 14.85 2.60 -3.12
C ALA A 191 14.10 3.93 -3.35
N GLU A 192 14.33 4.95 -2.52
CA GLU A 192 13.75 6.29 -2.68
C GLU A 192 14.13 6.90 -4.03
N LYS A 193 15.42 6.92 -4.34
CA LYS A 193 15.91 7.46 -5.60
C LYS A 193 15.43 6.68 -6.81
N ASP A 194 15.46 5.35 -6.75
CA ASP A 194 15.07 4.50 -7.87
C ASP A 194 13.57 4.64 -8.17
N VAL A 195 12.73 4.77 -7.14
CA VAL A 195 11.30 5.08 -7.34
C VAL A 195 11.12 6.47 -7.91
N HIS A 196 11.84 7.48 -7.41
CA HIS A 196 11.78 8.85 -7.93
C HIS A 196 12.16 8.92 -9.41
N ASP A 197 13.31 8.35 -9.77
CA ASP A 197 13.83 8.31 -11.12
C ASP A 197 12.91 7.48 -12.03
N ALA A 198 12.34 6.37 -11.55
CA ALA A 198 11.37 5.56 -12.29
C ALA A 198 10.10 6.36 -12.61
N LEU A 199 9.47 7.01 -11.63
CA LEU A 199 8.27 7.82 -11.85
C LEU A 199 8.53 9.04 -12.76
N ALA A 200 9.78 9.51 -12.82
CA ALA A 200 10.23 10.52 -13.78
C ALA A 200 10.50 9.96 -15.20
N GLY A 201 10.55 8.64 -15.38
CA GLY A 201 10.68 7.94 -16.67
C GLY A 201 12.03 7.26 -16.91
N ASP A 202 12.92 7.17 -15.93
CA ASP A 202 14.19 6.44 -16.06
C ASP A 202 13.94 4.93 -16.15
N GLN A 203 14.23 4.36 -17.33
CA GLN A 203 13.98 2.95 -17.62
C GLN A 203 14.83 1.98 -16.79
N LYS A 204 16.05 2.38 -16.40
CA LYS A 204 16.93 1.51 -15.60
C LYS A 204 16.47 1.48 -14.15
N ALA A 205 16.04 2.62 -13.61
CA ALA A 205 15.46 2.72 -12.30
C ALA A 205 14.12 1.96 -12.25
N ALA A 206 13.26 2.17 -13.24
CA ALA A 206 12.01 1.42 -13.41
C ALA A 206 12.22 -0.09 -13.41
N LYS A 207 13.23 -0.57 -14.15
CA LYS A 207 13.60 -1.99 -14.15
C LYS A 207 14.03 -2.49 -12.77
N ARG A 208 14.81 -1.71 -12.01
CA ARG A 208 15.20 -2.10 -10.63
C ARG A 208 13.99 -2.18 -9.70
N VAL A 209 13.08 -1.21 -9.80
CA VAL A 209 11.82 -1.22 -9.05
C VAL A 209 10.99 -2.46 -9.41
N GLY A 210 10.80 -2.73 -10.70
CA GLY A 210 10.06 -3.91 -11.19
C GLY A 210 10.70 -5.22 -10.75
N ASP A 211 12.00 -5.38 -10.95
CA ASP A 211 12.78 -6.55 -10.54
C ASP A 211 12.61 -6.85 -9.02
N VAL A 212 12.45 -5.82 -8.17
CA VAL A 212 12.17 -6.00 -6.74
C VAL A 212 10.69 -6.34 -6.49
N LEU A 213 9.75 -5.55 -7.03
CA LEU A 213 8.31 -5.74 -6.77
C LEU A 213 7.82 -7.12 -7.24
N ASP A 214 8.32 -7.62 -8.37
CA ASP A 214 7.92 -8.92 -8.94
C ASP A 214 8.40 -10.12 -8.10
N THR A 215 9.35 -9.91 -7.19
CA THR A 215 9.80 -10.96 -6.25
C THR A 215 8.92 -11.07 -5.01
N ILE A 216 8.03 -10.10 -4.78
CA ILE A 216 7.16 -10.07 -3.60
C ILE A 216 6.07 -11.13 -3.74
N LYS A 217 5.94 -11.96 -2.70
CA LYS A 217 4.89 -12.98 -2.60
C LYS A 217 3.95 -12.64 -1.45
N PRO A 218 2.71 -12.20 -1.72
CA PRO A 218 1.72 -11.94 -0.68
C PRO A 218 1.59 -13.13 0.30
N GLY A 219 1.55 -12.82 1.60
CA GLY A 219 1.53 -13.83 2.67
C GLY A 219 2.92 -14.25 3.19
N GLN A 220 4.01 -13.84 2.52
CA GLN A 220 5.37 -13.99 3.04
C GLN A 220 5.88 -12.65 3.61
N PRO A 221 6.69 -12.66 4.70
CA PRO A 221 7.35 -11.45 5.18
C PRO A 221 8.26 -10.87 4.10
N LEU A 222 8.19 -9.54 3.91
CA LEU A 222 9.04 -8.83 2.96
C LEU A 222 10.48 -8.77 3.47
N SER A 223 11.45 -8.84 2.56
CA SER A 223 12.81 -8.41 2.86
C SER A 223 12.85 -6.90 3.14
N PRO A 224 13.89 -6.39 3.83
CA PRO A 224 14.05 -4.95 4.03
C PRO A 224 14.01 -4.17 2.71
N GLU A 225 14.68 -4.67 1.67
CA GLU A 225 14.68 -4.05 0.35
C GLU A 225 13.29 -4.02 -0.28
N GLN A 226 12.58 -5.16 -0.30
CA GLN A 226 11.21 -5.23 -0.81
C GLN A 226 10.27 -4.25 -0.09
N GLY A 227 10.38 -4.19 1.25
CA GLY A 227 9.62 -3.27 2.07
C GLY A 227 9.88 -1.81 1.72
N SER A 228 11.14 -1.42 1.55
CA SER A 228 11.52 -0.05 1.19
C SER A 228 11.04 0.36 -0.20
N TYR A 229 11.18 -0.49 -1.22
CA TYR A 229 10.67 -0.17 -2.56
C TYR A 229 9.15 -0.01 -2.58
N LEU A 230 8.41 -0.91 -1.93
CA LEU A 230 6.95 -0.81 -1.86
C LEU A 230 6.50 0.43 -1.07
N SER A 231 7.19 0.73 0.04
CA SER A 231 6.92 1.91 0.86
C SER A 231 7.19 3.23 0.13
N GLN A 232 8.27 3.29 -0.66
CA GLN A 232 8.60 4.45 -1.48
C GLN A 232 7.60 4.64 -2.63
N MET A 233 7.17 3.54 -3.26
CA MET A 233 6.09 3.59 -4.25
C MET A 233 4.81 4.17 -3.65
N GLN A 234 4.45 3.77 -2.43
CA GLN A 234 3.30 4.34 -1.72
C GLN A 234 3.48 5.86 -1.48
N ALA A 235 4.58 6.26 -0.83
CA ALA A 235 4.79 7.64 -0.42
C ALA A 235 4.86 8.62 -1.61
N GLN A 236 5.61 8.27 -2.65
CA GLN A 236 5.83 9.16 -3.78
C GLN A 236 4.62 9.27 -4.71
N GLN A 237 3.79 8.23 -4.79
CA GLN A 237 2.54 8.27 -5.56
C GLN A 237 1.38 8.90 -4.79
N ASN A 238 1.43 8.94 -3.45
CA ASN A 238 0.28 9.29 -2.60
C ASN A 238 -0.40 10.62 -2.99
N GLY A 239 0.40 11.64 -3.31
CA GLY A 239 -0.07 12.98 -3.67
C GLY A 239 -0.28 13.23 -5.17
N MET A 240 -0.02 12.24 -6.03
CA MET A 240 -0.14 12.40 -7.48
C MET A 240 -1.61 12.38 -7.93
N SER A 241 -1.95 13.18 -8.93
CA SER A 241 -3.25 13.07 -9.59
C SER A 241 -3.31 11.81 -10.47
N ILE A 242 -4.51 11.30 -10.78
CA ILE A 242 -4.67 10.14 -11.69
C ILE A 242 -4.07 10.41 -13.06
N LYS A 243 -4.19 11.65 -13.55
CA LYS A 243 -3.54 12.08 -14.79
C LYS A 243 -2.02 11.99 -14.71
N ASP A 244 -1.41 12.40 -13.60
CA ASP A 244 0.03 12.32 -13.41
C ASP A 244 0.50 10.88 -13.24
N LEU A 245 -0.28 10.04 -12.55
CA LEU A 245 -0.04 8.60 -12.43
C LEU A 245 -0.09 7.92 -13.79
N LYS A 246 -1.08 8.25 -14.62
CA LYS A 246 -1.18 7.75 -15.99
C LYS A 246 -0.03 8.25 -16.87
N ALA A 247 0.36 9.50 -16.72
CA ALA A 247 1.50 10.05 -17.45
C ALA A 247 2.82 9.40 -17.01
N ALA A 248 3.00 9.09 -15.72
CA ALA A 248 4.14 8.33 -15.23
C ALA A 248 4.14 6.91 -15.79
N GLU A 249 3.01 6.21 -15.75
CA GLU A 249 2.82 4.88 -16.33
C GLU A 249 3.24 4.82 -17.80
N GLN A 250 2.77 5.77 -18.62
CA GLN A 250 3.11 5.82 -20.04
C GLN A 250 4.61 6.10 -20.31
N ARG A 251 5.30 6.82 -19.43
CA ARG A 251 6.75 7.07 -19.56
C ARG A 251 7.59 5.82 -19.29
N LEU A 252 7.05 4.83 -18.60
CA LEU A 252 7.78 3.64 -18.16
C LEU A 252 7.95 2.59 -19.26
N GLY A 253 7.31 2.74 -20.43
CA GLY A 253 7.48 1.83 -21.56
C GLY A 253 7.18 0.37 -21.16
N ASP A 254 8.14 -0.52 -21.36
CA ASP A 254 8.01 -1.95 -21.02
C ASP A 254 7.85 -2.20 -19.51
N GLN A 255 8.23 -1.23 -18.66
CA GLN A 255 8.12 -1.31 -17.20
C GLN A 255 6.83 -0.67 -16.66
N LYS A 256 5.85 -0.34 -17.52
CA LYS A 256 4.59 0.30 -17.12
C LYS A 256 3.81 -0.41 -16.02
N GLY A 257 3.96 -1.73 -15.91
CA GLY A 257 3.30 -2.55 -14.90
C GLY A 257 3.71 -2.23 -13.45
N ILE A 258 4.84 -1.57 -13.18
CA ILE A 258 5.31 -1.35 -11.80
C ILE A 258 4.34 -0.52 -10.95
N ILE A 259 3.60 0.42 -11.56
CA ILE A 259 2.61 1.24 -10.85
C ILE A 259 1.45 0.35 -10.41
N ALA A 260 0.89 -0.42 -11.33
CA ALA A 260 -0.18 -1.37 -11.02
C ALA A 260 0.27 -2.44 -10.01
N ASN A 261 1.46 -3.02 -10.19
CA ASN A 261 2.03 -4.01 -9.27
C ASN A 261 2.15 -3.43 -7.86
N SER A 262 2.60 -2.17 -7.72
CA SER A 262 2.65 -1.51 -6.42
C SER A 262 1.28 -1.37 -5.78
N TRP A 263 0.24 -1.00 -6.57
CA TRP A 263 -1.13 -0.83 -6.06
C TRP A 263 -1.73 -2.16 -5.60
N GLN A 264 -1.49 -3.23 -6.36
CA GLN A 264 -1.93 -4.58 -5.99
C GLN A 264 -1.26 -5.02 -4.69
N LEU A 265 0.04 -4.81 -4.55
CA LEU A 265 0.78 -5.15 -3.33
C LEU A 265 0.36 -4.33 -2.10
N MET A 266 0.27 -3.00 -2.21
CA MET A 266 -0.08 -2.14 -1.08
C MET A 266 -1.55 -2.28 -0.65
N SER A 267 -2.43 -2.75 -1.54
CA SER A 267 -3.85 -3.01 -1.26
C SER A 267 -4.13 -4.46 -0.83
N ASN A 268 -3.14 -5.35 -0.88
CA ASN A 268 -3.28 -6.74 -0.47
C ASN A 268 -3.08 -6.89 1.05
N ASP A 269 -4.09 -7.39 1.75
CA ASP A 269 -4.06 -7.48 3.21
C ASP A 269 -3.09 -8.56 3.73
N LYS A 270 -2.58 -9.43 2.85
CA LYS A 270 -1.53 -10.41 3.16
C LYS A 270 -0.12 -9.81 3.06
N VAL A 271 0.01 -8.53 2.72
CA VAL A 271 1.29 -7.82 2.66
C VAL A 271 1.42 -6.89 3.87
N GLN A 272 2.60 -6.85 4.47
CA GLN A 272 2.96 -5.87 5.50
C GLN A 272 4.28 -5.22 5.10
N PHE A 273 4.35 -3.90 5.15
CA PHE A 273 5.51 -3.12 4.70
C PHE A 273 5.76 -1.93 5.63
N PRO A 274 6.99 -1.41 5.72
CA PRO A 274 7.31 -0.28 6.58
C PRO A 274 6.64 1.00 6.07
N LYS A 275 6.37 1.96 6.96
CA LYS A 275 5.81 3.26 6.58
C LYS A 275 6.91 4.23 6.19
N THR A 276 6.73 4.89 5.05
CA THR A 276 7.46 6.09 4.68
C THR A 276 6.54 7.29 4.90
N PRO A 277 6.97 8.33 5.61
CA PRO A 277 6.23 9.59 5.63
C PRO A 277 5.98 10.12 4.22
N LEU A 278 4.85 10.79 3.99
CA LEU A 278 4.33 11.05 2.64
C LEU A 278 4.98 12.27 1.94
N HIS A 279 6.25 12.57 2.21
CA HIS A 279 7.00 13.63 1.53
C HIS A 279 8.21 13.08 0.76
N PRO A 280 8.55 13.68 -0.40
CA PRO A 280 9.75 13.31 -1.15
C PRO A 280 11.02 13.38 -0.31
N GLY A 281 11.88 12.37 -0.40
CA GLY A 281 13.14 12.28 0.33
C GLY A 281 13.03 11.68 1.75
N ASP A 282 11.83 11.47 2.28
CA ASP A 282 11.64 10.75 3.53
C ASP A 282 11.96 9.24 3.32
N LEU A 283 12.55 8.61 4.33
CA LEU A 283 12.89 7.18 4.31
C LEU A 283 11.92 6.39 5.19
N ASP A 284 11.71 5.12 4.84
CA ASP A 284 10.87 4.24 5.62
C ASP A 284 11.46 3.94 7.00
N ASN A 285 10.59 3.63 7.96
CA ASN A 285 10.96 3.13 9.27
C ASN A 285 10.63 1.62 9.38
N PRO A 286 11.64 0.73 9.35
CA PRO A 286 11.44 -0.73 9.45
C PRO A 286 10.72 -1.19 10.74
N ASN A 287 10.67 -0.35 11.76
CA ASN A 287 9.97 -0.67 13.02
C ASN A 287 8.52 -0.16 13.06
N ASP A 288 8.10 0.65 12.07
CA ASP A 288 6.72 1.12 11.94
C ASP A 288 6.09 0.49 10.70
N MET A 289 5.48 -0.67 10.90
CA MET A 289 4.87 -1.44 9.83
C MET A 289 3.40 -1.05 9.63
N THR A 290 2.94 -1.09 8.38
CA THR A 290 1.54 -1.00 8.00
C THR A 290 1.08 -2.29 7.35
N LYS A 291 -0.18 -2.67 7.60
CA LYS A 291 -0.84 -3.77 6.88
C LYS A 291 -1.37 -3.22 5.56
N GLY A 292 -1.23 -3.99 4.49
CA GLY A 292 -1.81 -3.67 3.19
C GLY A 292 -3.33 -3.54 3.26
N GLY A 293 -3.89 -2.79 2.33
CA GLY A 293 -5.30 -2.41 2.31
C GLY A 293 -5.56 -1.17 1.47
N PHE A 294 -6.83 -0.94 1.13
CA PHE A 294 -7.26 0.09 0.18
C PHE A 294 -6.77 1.50 0.55
N ASN A 295 -6.71 1.81 1.84
CA ASN A 295 -6.29 3.11 2.36
C ASN A 295 -4.80 3.41 2.12
N ASN A 296 -4.01 2.44 1.65
CA ASN A 296 -2.61 2.65 1.28
C ASN A 296 -2.44 3.11 -0.18
N LEU A 297 -3.48 3.05 -1.01
CA LEU A 297 -3.44 3.51 -2.41
C LEU A 297 -3.24 5.04 -2.50
N PRO A 298 -2.87 5.60 -3.67
CA PRO A 298 -2.86 7.04 -3.85
C PRO A 298 -4.21 7.70 -3.52
N GLN A 299 -4.20 8.88 -2.90
CA GLN A 299 -5.42 9.56 -2.45
C GLN A 299 -6.40 9.83 -3.61
N SER A 300 -5.87 10.18 -4.78
CA SER A 300 -6.66 10.41 -5.99
C SER A 300 -7.37 9.14 -6.46
N VAL A 301 -6.67 7.99 -6.44
CA VAL A 301 -7.22 6.67 -6.79
C VAL A 301 -8.31 6.25 -5.81
N GLN A 302 -8.06 6.43 -4.50
CA GLN A 302 -9.06 6.15 -3.47
C GLN A 302 -10.34 6.97 -3.68
N ALA A 303 -10.20 8.27 -3.93
CA ALA A 303 -11.32 9.19 -4.13
C ALA A 303 -12.14 8.83 -5.38
N ALA A 304 -11.48 8.54 -6.51
CA ALA A 304 -12.16 8.17 -7.75
C ALA A 304 -12.95 6.85 -7.60
N ILE A 305 -12.35 5.82 -7.01
CA ILE A 305 -13.00 4.51 -6.85
C ILE A 305 -14.17 4.59 -5.84
N LYS A 306 -14.01 5.32 -4.73
CA LYS A 306 -15.07 5.47 -3.71
C LYS A 306 -16.16 6.47 -4.07
N SER A 307 -16.01 7.20 -5.18
CA SER A 307 -17.00 8.18 -5.61
C SER A 307 -18.35 7.53 -5.96
N PRO A 308 -19.48 8.21 -5.71
CA PRO A 308 -20.81 7.72 -6.05
C PRO A 308 -21.03 7.51 -7.56
N GLY A 309 -21.87 6.54 -7.92
CA GLY A 309 -22.43 6.40 -9.27
C GLY A 309 -21.42 6.50 -10.41
N ALA A 310 -21.75 7.29 -11.42
CA ALA A 310 -20.95 7.60 -12.60
C ALA A 310 -19.91 8.73 -12.41
N GLU A 311 -19.68 9.21 -11.18
CA GLU A 311 -18.62 10.19 -10.95
C GLU A 311 -17.24 9.58 -11.27
N TYR A 312 -16.33 10.40 -11.81
CA TYR A 312 -14.96 10.00 -12.16
C TYR A 312 -14.85 8.88 -13.22
N ILE A 313 -15.82 8.75 -14.13
CA ILE A 313 -15.80 7.73 -15.20
C ILE A 313 -14.51 7.78 -16.04
N ASP A 314 -14.08 8.95 -16.47
CA ASP A 314 -12.85 9.09 -17.28
C ASP A 314 -11.62 8.62 -16.51
N GLN A 315 -11.56 8.92 -15.21
CA GLN A 315 -10.49 8.47 -14.33
C GLN A 315 -10.55 6.97 -14.06
N MET A 316 -11.75 6.38 -13.99
CA MET A 316 -11.90 4.93 -13.84
C MET A 316 -11.37 4.19 -15.08
N HIS A 317 -11.51 4.76 -16.27
CA HIS A 317 -10.87 4.23 -17.46
C HIS A 317 -9.34 4.27 -17.35
N ASP A 318 -8.76 5.39 -16.90
CA ASP A 318 -7.31 5.49 -16.69
C ASP A 318 -6.79 4.51 -15.62
N ILE A 319 -7.49 4.41 -14.48
CA ILE A 319 -7.17 3.47 -13.38
C ILE A 319 -7.23 2.04 -13.91
N SER A 320 -8.29 1.67 -14.62
CA SER A 320 -8.45 0.35 -15.21
C SER A 320 -7.34 0.02 -16.21
N GLY A 321 -6.97 0.99 -17.03
CA GLY A 321 -5.85 0.85 -17.97
C GLY A 321 -4.52 0.59 -17.26
N ILE A 322 -4.23 1.33 -16.18
CA ILE A 322 -3.04 1.09 -15.35
C ILE A 322 -3.10 -0.33 -14.77
N VAL A 323 -4.20 -0.71 -14.11
CA VAL A 323 -4.36 -2.03 -13.48
C VAL A 323 -4.20 -3.16 -14.49
N LYS A 324 -4.79 -3.03 -15.68
CA LYS A 324 -4.69 -4.01 -16.78
C LYS A 324 -3.26 -4.28 -17.21
N ASP A 325 -2.41 -3.25 -17.17
CA ASP A 325 -0.99 -3.34 -17.54
C ASP A 325 -0.10 -4.00 -16.47
N GLY A 326 -0.65 -4.25 -15.28
CA GLY A 326 0.02 -4.95 -14.19
C GLY A 326 0.07 -6.47 -14.34
N ASN A 327 0.93 -7.08 -13.52
CA ASN A 327 1.09 -8.53 -13.41
C ASN A 327 -0.12 -9.17 -12.72
N SER A 328 -0.83 -10.03 -13.44
CA SER A 328 -2.02 -10.72 -12.92
C SER A 328 -1.71 -11.67 -11.76
N SER A 329 -0.47 -12.14 -11.58
CA SER A 329 -0.13 -13.00 -10.44
C SER A 329 -0.18 -12.28 -9.09
N LEU A 330 -0.22 -10.94 -9.09
CA LEU A 330 -0.37 -10.12 -7.89
C LEU A 330 -1.85 -9.78 -7.59
N GLN A 331 -2.75 -10.06 -8.52
CA GLN A 331 -4.20 -9.79 -8.41
C GLN A 331 -4.93 -10.98 -7.78
N ALA A 332 -4.69 -11.19 -6.49
CA ALA A 332 -5.30 -12.28 -5.75
C ALA A 332 -5.84 -11.80 -4.40
N GLY A 333 -7.15 -11.58 -4.35
CA GLY A 333 -7.87 -11.08 -3.19
C GLY A 333 -7.38 -9.70 -2.76
N THR A 334 -7.15 -8.77 -3.69
CA THR A 334 -6.73 -7.41 -3.35
C THR A 334 -7.94 -6.53 -3.00
N SER A 335 -7.75 -5.53 -2.14
CA SER A 335 -8.83 -4.58 -1.86
C SER A 335 -9.01 -3.54 -2.96
N LEU A 336 -8.01 -3.33 -3.82
CA LEU A 336 -8.14 -2.52 -5.03
C LEU A 336 -9.19 -3.11 -5.98
N ASP A 337 -9.00 -4.38 -6.37
CA ASP A 337 -9.85 -5.02 -7.37
C ASP A 337 -11.30 -5.14 -6.85
N ARG A 338 -11.49 -5.47 -5.57
CA ARG A 338 -12.82 -5.45 -4.92
C ARG A 338 -13.50 -4.10 -5.01
N GLU A 339 -12.79 -3.02 -4.70
CA GLU A 339 -13.38 -1.69 -4.69
C GLU A 339 -13.64 -1.15 -6.09
N MET A 340 -12.83 -1.56 -7.08
CA MET A 340 -13.10 -1.29 -8.50
C MET A 340 -14.36 -2.03 -8.97
N LEU A 341 -14.51 -3.32 -8.65
CA LEU A 341 -15.73 -4.06 -8.98
C LEU A 341 -16.97 -3.47 -8.27
N ASN A 342 -16.84 -3.06 -7.00
CA ASN A 342 -17.90 -2.33 -6.31
C ASN A 342 -18.19 -0.96 -6.94
N LYS A 343 -17.21 -0.33 -7.62
CA LYS A 343 -17.43 0.91 -8.37
C LYS A 343 -18.21 0.63 -9.65
N ALA A 344 -17.95 -0.47 -10.35
CA ALA A 344 -18.76 -0.90 -11.48
C ALA A 344 -20.23 -1.14 -11.05
N ASP A 345 -20.45 -1.91 -9.98
CA ASP A 345 -21.77 -2.11 -9.34
C ASP A 345 -22.48 -0.76 -9.10
N ARG A 346 -21.82 0.19 -8.41
CA ARG A 346 -22.38 1.54 -8.20
C ARG A 346 -22.70 2.32 -9.48
N ILE A 347 -21.95 2.12 -10.56
CA ILE A 347 -22.22 2.78 -11.86
C ILE A 347 -23.47 2.15 -12.48
N MET A 348 -23.62 0.84 -12.39
CA MET A 348 -24.76 0.11 -12.94
C MET A 348 -26.06 0.38 -12.17
N ASP A 349 -25.97 0.67 -10.87
CA ASP A 349 -27.11 1.14 -10.04
C ASP A 349 -27.63 2.55 -10.40
N THR A 350 -27.06 3.22 -11.41
CA THR A 350 -27.45 4.60 -11.74
C THR A 350 -28.64 4.65 -12.69
N PRO A 351 -29.53 5.66 -12.59
CA PRO A 351 -30.66 5.79 -13.52
C PRO A 351 -30.26 5.93 -15.00
N ILE A 352 -29.04 6.40 -15.27
CA ILE A 352 -28.51 6.52 -16.64
C ILE A 352 -28.14 5.16 -17.23
N TRP A 353 -27.79 4.18 -16.39
CA TRP A 353 -27.58 2.78 -16.78
C TRP A 353 -28.92 2.07 -16.97
N GLU A 354 -29.79 2.11 -15.95
CA GLU A 354 -31.11 1.45 -15.98
C GLU A 354 -32.02 1.92 -17.14
N HIS A 355 -31.81 3.13 -17.63
CA HIS A 355 -32.58 3.72 -18.72
C HIS A 355 -31.80 3.84 -20.02
N ASP A 356 -30.72 3.08 -20.20
CA ASP A 356 -30.00 3.02 -21.45
C ASP A 356 -30.96 2.67 -22.61
N PRO A 357 -31.04 3.49 -23.67
CA PRO A 357 -31.97 3.25 -24.77
C PRO A 357 -31.75 1.92 -25.49
N ALA A 358 -30.50 1.48 -25.67
CA ALA A 358 -30.22 0.22 -26.35
C ALA A 358 -30.70 -0.98 -25.52
N SER A 359 -30.54 -0.92 -24.20
CA SER A 359 -31.04 -1.92 -23.24
C SER A 359 -32.57 -1.95 -23.17
N VAL A 360 -33.22 -0.78 -23.09
CA VAL A 360 -34.67 -0.72 -22.83
C VAL A 360 -35.53 -0.87 -24.09
N LYS A 361 -35.03 -0.41 -25.24
CA LYS A 361 -35.81 -0.41 -26.49
C LYS A 361 -35.34 -1.43 -27.51
N GLY A 362 -34.14 -2.00 -27.35
CA GLY A 362 -33.51 -2.80 -28.41
C GLY A 362 -33.10 -1.98 -29.64
N GLU A 363 -33.20 -0.66 -29.55
CA GLU A 363 -32.96 0.28 -30.64
C GLU A 363 -32.15 1.47 -30.12
N GLY A 364 -31.12 1.88 -30.86
CA GLY A 364 -30.24 2.99 -30.49
C GLY A 364 -28.77 2.65 -30.59
N GLU A 365 -27.92 3.64 -30.39
CA GLU A 365 -26.48 3.42 -30.23
C GLU A 365 -26.24 2.95 -28.79
N ARG A 366 -25.47 1.86 -28.62
CA ARG A 366 -25.02 1.39 -27.29
C ARG A 366 -24.17 2.45 -26.62
N ASP A 367 -24.31 2.61 -25.31
CA ASP A 367 -23.71 3.72 -24.55
C ASP A 367 -22.21 3.86 -24.88
N PRO A 368 -21.81 4.96 -25.54
CA PRO A 368 -20.42 5.14 -25.97
C PRO A 368 -19.50 5.63 -24.84
N TRP A 369 -20.03 6.00 -23.67
CA TRP A 369 -19.27 6.63 -22.59
C TRP A 369 -19.21 5.79 -21.32
N ILE A 370 -20.33 5.22 -20.86
CA ILE A 370 -20.39 4.45 -19.61
C ILE A 370 -19.90 3.01 -19.84
N ASP A 371 -20.36 2.35 -20.92
CA ASP A 371 -19.98 0.96 -21.21
C ASP A 371 -18.47 0.75 -21.23
N PRO A 372 -17.65 1.57 -21.96
CA PRO A 372 -16.23 1.31 -22.04
C PRO A 372 -15.53 1.42 -20.68
N ALA A 373 -16.02 2.28 -19.78
CA ALA A 373 -15.46 2.41 -18.44
C ALA A 373 -15.77 1.19 -17.58
N VAL A 374 -17.00 0.69 -17.59
CA VAL A 374 -17.39 -0.51 -16.84
C VAL A 374 -16.72 -1.76 -17.42
N SER A 375 -16.71 -1.92 -18.75
CA SER A 375 -15.97 -3.00 -19.41
C SER A 375 -14.48 -2.97 -19.07
N SER A 376 -13.85 -1.78 -19.00
CA SER A 376 -12.44 -1.66 -18.61
C SER A 376 -12.20 -2.11 -17.17
N ILE A 377 -13.12 -1.82 -16.25
CA ILE A 377 -13.06 -2.32 -14.87
C ILE A 377 -13.10 -3.85 -14.88
N PHE A 378 -14.04 -4.46 -15.61
CA PHE A 378 -14.17 -5.91 -15.68
C PHE A 378 -12.93 -6.58 -16.29
N GLU A 379 -12.39 -6.04 -17.39
CA GLU A 379 -11.18 -6.59 -18.02
C GLU A 379 -9.90 -6.44 -17.17
N SER A 380 -9.90 -5.55 -16.17
CA SER A 380 -8.73 -5.26 -15.34
C SER A 380 -8.83 -5.91 -13.96
N ALA A 381 -9.83 -5.52 -13.17
CA ALA A 381 -10.09 -6.02 -11.81
C ALA A 381 -10.77 -7.40 -11.82
N GLY A 382 -11.50 -7.75 -12.88
CA GLY A 382 -12.14 -9.06 -13.00
C GLY A 382 -11.17 -10.24 -13.13
N ARG A 383 -9.88 -9.97 -13.35
CA ARG A 383 -8.81 -10.97 -13.27
C ARG A 383 -8.58 -11.50 -11.85
N ASP A 384 -8.98 -10.74 -10.82
CA ASP A 384 -8.97 -11.21 -9.43
C ASP A 384 -10.23 -12.04 -9.14
N HIS A 385 -10.14 -13.35 -9.41
CA HIS A 385 -11.26 -14.28 -9.23
C HIS A 385 -11.78 -14.31 -7.79
N THR A 386 -10.94 -14.01 -6.79
CA THR A 386 -11.40 -13.90 -5.39
C THR A 386 -12.30 -12.69 -5.23
N ALA A 387 -11.91 -11.54 -5.78
CA ALA A 387 -12.74 -10.33 -5.75
C ALA A 387 -14.05 -10.51 -6.52
N VAL A 388 -14.03 -11.18 -7.67
CA VAL A 388 -15.23 -11.52 -8.44
C VAL A 388 -16.15 -12.45 -7.66
N SER A 389 -15.61 -13.54 -7.09
CA SER A 389 -16.39 -14.46 -6.28
C SER A 389 -17.00 -13.77 -5.05
N ASP A 390 -16.24 -12.91 -4.37
CA ASP A 390 -16.72 -12.15 -3.21
C ASP A 390 -17.93 -11.26 -3.59
N LEU A 391 -17.90 -10.59 -4.74
CA LEU A 391 -19.01 -9.75 -5.22
C LEU A 391 -20.23 -10.58 -5.64
N VAL A 392 -20.02 -11.56 -6.53
CA VAL A 392 -21.10 -12.36 -7.14
C VAL A 392 -21.84 -13.22 -6.11
N THR A 393 -21.16 -13.64 -5.04
CA THR A 393 -21.77 -14.44 -3.96
C THR A 393 -22.25 -13.60 -2.77
N SER A 394 -22.08 -12.27 -2.82
CA SER A 394 -22.54 -11.36 -1.77
C SER A 394 -24.06 -11.17 -1.78
N ASN A 395 -24.56 -10.41 -0.81
CA ASN A 395 -25.96 -9.96 -0.79
C ASN A 395 -26.35 -9.05 -1.97
N LYS A 396 -25.37 -8.51 -2.70
CA LYS A 396 -25.58 -7.74 -3.94
C LYS A 396 -25.48 -8.60 -5.20
N GLY A 397 -25.07 -9.86 -5.09
CA GLY A 397 -24.74 -10.71 -6.24
C GLY A 397 -25.85 -10.80 -7.28
N ASN A 398 -27.10 -10.99 -6.84
CA ASN A 398 -28.24 -11.06 -7.77
C ASN A 398 -28.52 -9.73 -8.48
N ASP A 399 -28.33 -8.61 -7.78
CA ASP A 399 -28.50 -7.26 -8.32
C ASP A 399 -27.44 -6.99 -9.38
N PHE A 400 -26.18 -7.25 -9.04
CA PHE A 400 -25.05 -7.17 -9.96
C PHE A 400 -25.20 -8.07 -11.20
N ILE A 401 -25.67 -9.31 -11.05
CA ILE A 401 -25.94 -10.20 -12.18
C ILE A 401 -27.12 -9.66 -13.01
N HIS A 402 -28.15 -9.11 -12.37
CA HIS A 402 -29.28 -8.49 -13.07
C HIS A 402 -28.82 -7.35 -13.97
N ASP A 403 -28.04 -6.41 -13.44
CA ASP A 403 -27.54 -5.28 -14.21
C ASP A 403 -26.73 -5.71 -15.43
N ILE A 404 -25.88 -6.73 -15.26
CA ILE A 404 -25.05 -7.26 -16.35
C ILE A 404 -25.88 -7.97 -17.41
N THR A 405 -26.95 -8.67 -17.02
CA THR A 405 -27.76 -9.51 -17.91
C THR A 405 -28.97 -8.80 -18.52
N THR A 406 -29.21 -7.55 -18.14
CA THR A 406 -30.29 -6.72 -18.69
C THR A 406 -29.79 -5.51 -19.46
N HIS A 407 -28.47 -5.35 -19.57
CA HIS A 407 -27.82 -4.23 -20.27
C HIS A 407 -27.24 -4.64 -21.61
N ALA A 408 -27.44 -3.81 -22.65
CA ALA A 408 -26.96 -4.03 -24.01
C ALA A 408 -25.50 -3.56 -24.19
N TRP A 409 -24.54 -4.40 -23.84
CA TRP A 409 -23.12 -4.05 -23.81
C TRP A 409 -22.54 -3.72 -25.17
N ARG A 410 -21.80 -2.61 -25.31
CA ARG A 410 -21.11 -2.25 -26.57
C ARG A 410 -20.23 -3.36 -27.17
N ASP A 411 -19.59 -4.20 -26.35
CA ASP A 411 -18.71 -5.28 -26.78
C ASP A 411 -19.42 -6.63 -27.02
N ASN A 412 -20.75 -6.65 -26.93
CA ASN A 412 -21.65 -7.82 -26.97
C ASN A 412 -21.51 -8.75 -25.76
N GLY A 413 -21.15 -8.20 -24.61
CA GLY A 413 -21.01 -8.90 -23.34
C GLY A 413 -19.66 -9.59 -23.15
N ALA A 414 -18.62 -9.14 -23.86
CA ALA A 414 -17.31 -9.79 -23.82
C ALA A 414 -16.63 -9.60 -22.45
N ALA A 415 -16.51 -8.35 -22.00
CA ALA A 415 -15.90 -7.99 -20.72
C ALA A 415 -16.73 -8.53 -19.55
N ALA A 416 -18.05 -8.35 -19.59
CA ALA A 416 -18.96 -8.91 -18.60
C ALA A 416 -18.87 -10.44 -18.51
N GLY A 417 -18.83 -11.13 -19.65
CA GLY A 417 -18.70 -12.58 -19.72
C GLY A 417 -17.40 -13.11 -19.10
N SER A 418 -16.31 -12.33 -19.14
CA SER A 418 -15.02 -12.71 -18.56
C SER A 418 -15.08 -12.93 -17.04
N LEU A 419 -16.06 -12.31 -16.35
CA LEU A 419 -16.30 -12.51 -14.92
C LEU A 419 -16.82 -13.92 -14.58
N PHE A 420 -17.29 -14.68 -15.57
CA PHE A 420 -17.92 -15.99 -15.34
C PHE A 420 -17.16 -17.14 -16.00
N SER A 421 -16.52 -16.90 -17.14
CA SER A 421 -15.87 -17.97 -17.91
C SER A 421 -14.85 -18.74 -17.09
N TRP A 422 -14.05 -18.04 -16.27
CA TRP A 422 -12.96 -18.59 -15.45
C TRP A 422 -13.37 -19.74 -14.52
N THR A 423 -14.66 -19.82 -14.17
CA THR A 423 -15.17 -20.88 -13.30
C THR A 423 -14.97 -22.27 -13.89
N ASN A 424 -14.89 -22.39 -15.22
CA ASN A 424 -14.51 -23.64 -15.88
C ASN A 424 -13.03 -23.97 -15.70
N GLU A 425 -12.15 -23.00 -15.97
CA GLU A 425 -10.69 -23.19 -15.91
C GLU A 425 -10.21 -23.54 -14.49
N GLU A 426 -10.89 -23.05 -13.46
CA GLU A 426 -10.53 -23.22 -12.06
C GLU A 426 -11.32 -24.32 -11.33
N ALA A 427 -12.21 -25.04 -12.02
CA ALA A 427 -13.08 -26.05 -11.40
C ALA A 427 -12.34 -27.19 -10.67
N ASN A 428 -11.05 -27.39 -10.97
CA ASN A 428 -10.18 -28.38 -10.31
C ASN A 428 -8.89 -27.76 -9.72
N GLY A 429 -8.81 -26.42 -9.67
CA GLY A 429 -7.62 -25.69 -9.26
C GLY A 429 -7.62 -25.26 -7.79
N PRO A 430 -6.62 -24.47 -7.35
CA PRO A 430 -6.59 -23.86 -6.01
C PRO A 430 -7.83 -22.99 -5.72
N ASN A 431 -8.51 -22.52 -6.77
CA ASN A 431 -9.70 -21.70 -6.69
C ASN A 431 -11.01 -22.49 -6.91
N ALA A 432 -10.98 -23.83 -6.90
CA ALA A 432 -12.16 -24.67 -7.19
C ALA A 432 -13.37 -24.32 -6.30
N ASP A 433 -13.15 -24.08 -5.00
CA ASP A 433 -14.22 -23.73 -4.07
C ASP A 433 -14.91 -22.40 -4.43
N ILE A 434 -14.14 -21.38 -4.82
CA ILE A 434 -14.71 -20.08 -5.22
C ILE A 434 -15.30 -20.14 -6.62
N ALA A 435 -14.74 -20.96 -7.52
CA ALA A 435 -15.27 -21.23 -8.84
C ALA A 435 -16.67 -21.85 -8.74
N ALA A 436 -16.83 -22.90 -7.92
CA ALA A 436 -18.11 -23.59 -7.74
C ALA A 436 -19.18 -22.69 -7.12
N LYS A 437 -18.84 -21.90 -6.10
CA LYS A 437 -19.78 -20.95 -5.49
C LYS A 437 -20.21 -19.85 -6.46
N THR A 438 -19.27 -19.32 -7.23
CA THR A 438 -19.55 -18.31 -8.25
C THR A 438 -20.44 -18.89 -9.35
N ALA A 439 -20.09 -20.08 -9.87
CA ALA A 439 -20.88 -20.85 -10.82
C ALA A 439 -22.31 -21.06 -10.34
N HIS A 440 -22.47 -21.50 -9.09
CA HIS A 440 -23.77 -21.72 -8.50
C HIS A 440 -24.61 -20.44 -8.43
N ALA A 441 -24.02 -19.32 -8.01
CA ALA A 441 -24.72 -18.04 -7.89
C ALA A 441 -25.33 -17.58 -9.23
N TYR A 442 -24.53 -17.54 -10.31
CA TYR A 442 -25.05 -17.08 -11.61
C TYR A 442 -25.90 -18.15 -12.32
N ALA A 443 -25.66 -19.44 -12.11
CA ALA A 443 -26.54 -20.50 -12.61
C ALA A 443 -27.93 -20.42 -11.97
N ASN A 444 -27.99 -20.21 -10.65
CA ASN A 444 -29.24 -20.04 -9.93
C ASN A 444 -29.99 -18.79 -10.43
N TYR A 445 -29.29 -17.66 -10.61
CA TYR A 445 -29.89 -16.45 -11.17
C TYR A 445 -30.51 -16.71 -12.55
N VAL A 446 -29.76 -17.28 -13.49
CA VAL A 446 -30.25 -17.59 -14.84
C VAL A 446 -31.40 -18.60 -14.79
N GLY A 447 -31.36 -19.59 -13.90
CA GLY A 447 -32.43 -20.56 -13.71
C GLY A 447 -33.74 -19.92 -13.22
N VAL A 448 -33.66 -18.98 -12.27
CA VAL A 448 -34.83 -18.24 -11.73
C VAL A 448 -35.38 -17.25 -12.75
N HIS A 449 -34.50 -16.51 -13.43
CA HIS A 449 -34.85 -15.39 -14.31
C HIS A 449 -34.91 -15.76 -15.80
N GLY A 450 -34.76 -17.04 -16.16
CA GLY A 450 -34.65 -17.47 -17.56
C GLY A 450 -35.81 -17.01 -18.46
N GLY A 451 -37.04 -16.94 -17.94
CA GLY A 451 -38.18 -16.42 -18.69
C GLY A 451 -38.07 -14.93 -19.01
N GLU A 452 -37.52 -14.13 -18.09
CA GLU A 452 -37.24 -12.70 -18.27
C GLU A 452 -36.08 -12.49 -19.24
N LEU A 453 -34.99 -13.26 -19.08
CA LEU A 453 -33.81 -13.18 -19.95
C LEU A 453 -34.09 -13.61 -21.40
N LEU A 454 -35.16 -14.36 -21.66
CA LEU A 454 -35.61 -14.71 -23.01
C LEU A 454 -36.49 -13.62 -23.66
N ASN A 455 -36.95 -12.64 -22.89
CA ASN A 455 -37.79 -11.54 -23.37
C ASN A 455 -37.56 -10.28 -22.52
N LEU A 456 -36.38 -9.69 -22.70
CA LEU A 456 -35.98 -8.39 -22.18
C LEU A 456 -36.80 -7.26 -22.85
N PRO A 457 -36.76 -6.04 -22.29
CA PRO A 457 -37.31 -4.86 -22.95
C PRO A 457 -36.88 -4.75 -24.43
N GLY A 458 -37.80 -4.28 -25.28
CA GLY A 458 -37.60 -4.31 -26.74
C GLY A 458 -37.86 -5.67 -27.41
N HIS A 459 -38.30 -6.70 -26.65
CA HIS A 459 -38.58 -8.06 -27.13
C HIS A 459 -37.35 -8.80 -27.67
N HIS A 460 -36.20 -8.57 -27.04
CA HIS A 460 -34.97 -9.29 -27.32
C HIS A 460 -34.67 -10.31 -26.22
N SER A 461 -33.98 -11.38 -26.58
CA SER A 461 -33.35 -12.25 -25.58
C SER A 461 -31.95 -11.73 -25.22
N LEU A 462 -31.46 -12.08 -24.04
CA LEU A 462 -30.07 -11.85 -23.62
C LEU A 462 -29.07 -12.40 -24.67
N GLY A 463 -29.38 -13.54 -25.30
CA GLY A 463 -28.50 -14.13 -26.32
C GLY A 463 -28.47 -13.36 -27.64
N GLU A 464 -29.53 -12.62 -27.98
CA GLU A 464 -29.55 -11.71 -29.14
C GLU A 464 -28.80 -10.42 -28.84
N MET A 465 -28.95 -9.91 -27.61
CA MET A 465 -28.34 -8.66 -27.16
C MET A 465 -26.83 -8.83 -26.93
N ASP A 466 -26.45 -9.83 -26.13
CA ASP A 466 -25.08 -10.06 -25.64
C ASP A 466 -24.66 -11.53 -25.79
N PRO A 467 -24.48 -12.01 -27.04
CA PRO A 467 -24.14 -13.39 -27.32
C PRO A 467 -22.87 -13.88 -26.62
N LYS A 468 -21.87 -13.01 -26.39
CA LYS A 468 -20.61 -13.43 -25.74
C LYS A 468 -20.78 -13.60 -24.24
N LEU A 469 -21.68 -12.85 -23.60
CA LEU A 469 -22.00 -13.05 -22.19
C LEU A 469 -22.63 -14.43 -21.99
N VAL A 470 -23.64 -14.78 -22.80
CA VAL A 470 -24.27 -16.11 -22.76
C VAL A 470 -23.26 -17.21 -23.03
N GLN A 471 -22.39 -17.04 -24.04
CA GLN A 471 -21.33 -18.00 -24.35
C GLN A 471 -20.38 -18.22 -23.16
N SER A 472 -19.94 -17.16 -22.50
CA SER A 472 -19.02 -17.23 -21.37
C SER A 472 -19.66 -17.83 -20.12
N MET A 473 -20.92 -17.50 -19.82
CA MET A 473 -21.68 -18.13 -18.73
C MET A 473 -21.87 -19.63 -19.00
N ALA A 474 -22.25 -20.01 -20.22
CA ALA A 474 -22.39 -21.40 -20.60
C ALA A 474 -21.07 -22.17 -20.52
N HIS A 475 -19.96 -21.55 -20.97
CA HIS A 475 -18.62 -22.12 -20.87
C HIS A 475 -18.20 -22.33 -19.41
N GLY A 476 -18.42 -21.34 -18.55
CA GLY A 476 -18.14 -21.41 -17.11
C GLY A 476 -18.86 -22.57 -16.41
N LEU A 477 -20.09 -22.89 -16.85
CA LEU A 477 -20.91 -23.95 -16.24
C LEU A 477 -20.59 -25.37 -16.73
N LEU A 478 -19.74 -25.54 -17.74
CA LEU A 478 -19.47 -26.85 -18.34
C LEU A 478 -19.08 -27.94 -17.32
N PRO A 479 -18.21 -27.69 -16.32
CA PRO A 479 -17.83 -28.73 -15.35
C PRO A 479 -18.97 -29.14 -14.41
N TYR A 480 -19.95 -28.28 -14.19
CA TYR A 480 -20.93 -28.40 -13.10
C TYR A 480 -22.24 -29.06 -13.55
N GLN A 481 -22.37 -29.47 -14.81
CA GLN A 481 -23.61 -30.05 -15.36
C GLN A 481 -24.15 -31.25 -14.57
N SER A 482 -23.26 -32.15 -14.12
CA SER A 482 -23.65 -33.28 -13.27
C SER A 482 -24.05 -32.86 -11.86
N ASP A 483 -23.48 -31.77 -11.36
CA ASP A 483 -23.68 -31.32 -9.98
C ASP A 483 -25.01 -30.60 -9.85
N MET A 484 -25.43 -29.88 -10.89
CA MET A 484 -26.76 -29.29 -11.01
C MET A 484 -27.89 -30.30 -10.82
N VAL A 485 -27.66 -31.57 -11.22
CA VAL A 485 -28.63 -32.69 -11.10
C VAL A 485 -28.34 -33.63 -9.93
N GLY A 486 -27.46 -33.23 -9.00
CA GLY A 486 -27.31 -33.90 -7.71
C GLY A 486 -26.06 -34.74 -7.50
N GLU A 487 -25.10 -34.79 -8.44
CA GLU A 487 -23.88 -35.60 -8.26
C GLU A 487 -22.82 -34.96 -7.34
N ASN A 488 -22.87 -33.63 -7.13
CA ASN A 488 -22.00 -32.82 -6.26
C ASN A 488 -20.50 -33.20 -6.30
N LYS A 489 -19.91 -33.28 -7.49
CA LYS A 489 -18.50 -33.63 -7.70
C LYS A 489 -17.54 -32.48 -7.48
N HIS A 490 -17.97 -31.24 -7.76
CA HIS A 490 -17.11 -30.05 -7.74
C HIS A 490 -17.51 -29.05 -6.64
N GLY A 491 -18.28 -29.48 -5.63
CA GLY A 491 -18.74 -28.60 -4.55
C GLY A 491 -19.84 -27.61 -4.95
N PHE A 492 -20.46 -27.82 -6.12
CA PHE A 492 -21.60 -27.04 -6.61
C PHE A 492 -22.90 -27.59 -6.00
N GLU A 493 -23.69 -26.71 -5.39
CA GLU A 493 -24.96 -27.08 -4.76
C GLU A 493 -26.03 -27.38 -5.83
N PRO A 494 -26.80 -28.48 -5.74
CA PRO A 494 -27.81 -28.80 -6.74
C PRO A 494 -28.92 -27.76 -6.84
N LEU A 495 -29.38 -27.50 -8.07
CA LEU A 495 -30.41 -26.49 -8.36
C LEU A 495 -31.85 -26.97 -8.07
N ASP A 496 -32.05 -28.24 -7.73
CA ASP A 496 -33.36 -28.91 -7.61
C ASP A 496 -34.34 -28.30 -6.59
N GLN A 497 -33.89 -27.36 -5.74
CA GLN A 497 -34.81 -26.53 -4.96
C GLN A 497 -35.67 -25.58 -5.83
N LEU A 498 -35.28 -25.31 -7.07
CA LEU A 498 -36.04 -24.50 -8.03
C LEU A 498 -37.28 -25.21 -8.59
N GLY A 499 -37.25 -26.55 -8.67
CA GLY A 499 -38.35 -27.37 -9.22
C GLY A 499 -39.57 -27.50 -8.30
N SER A 500 -39.42 -27.20 -7.01
CA SER A 500 -40.50 -27.39 -6.02
C SER A 500 -41.55 -26.26 -6.04
N ASN A 501 -41.24 -25.10 -6.63
CA ASN A 501 -42.16 -23.95 -6.69
C ASN A 501 -42.92 -23.80 -8.03
N LEU A 502 -42.57 -24.59 -9.04
CA LEU A 502 -43.29 -24.62 -10.32
C LEU A 502 -44.53 -25.54 -10.33
N ALA A 503 -44.80 -26.26 -9.23
CA ALA A 503 -45.87 -27.26 -9.14
C ALA A 503 -47.17 -26.79 -8.45
N LEU A 504 -47.31 -25.52 -8.06
CA LEU A 504 -48.51 -25.04 -7.33
C LEU A 504 -49.05 -23.70 -7.84
N ARG A 505 -49.33 -23.61 -9.13
CA ARG A 505 -50.38 -22.71 -9.67
C ARG A 505 -51.06 -23.38 -10.87
N SER A 506 -52.00 -24.27 -10.59
CA SER A 506 -53.06 -24.69 -11.51
C SER A 506 -54.35 -23.92 -11.24
#